data_AF-A0A1M6DTK6-F1
#
_entry.id   AF-A0A1M6DTK6-F1
#
_cell.length_a   1.000
_cell.length_b   1.000
_cell.length_c   1.000
_cell.angle_alpha   90.00
_cell.angle_beta   90.00
_cell.angle_gamma   90.00
#
_symmetry.space_group_name_H-M   'P 1'
#
loop_
_entity.id
_entity.type
_entity.pdbx_description
1 polymer ?
#
loop_
_entity_poly.entity_id
_entity_poly.type
_entity_poly.pdbx_seq_one_letter_code
_entity_poly.pdbx_strand_id
1 'polypeptide(L)'
;MKTTLKLFAILFAIILIGCGGKEEKKKEGFSYEKKASTEQTKTTESAVPASKQVDLSNKGIGPIKSLTLDAVDQEMAAHGADVFKKMCTACHRPDKKFIGPSPKDILNRRAPEWVMNMILNPDEMVQKDPLAKALLIEFNGSPMANQNLSEEDARAVLEYFRTL
;
A
#
# COMPACT_ATOMS: atom_id res chain seq x y z
N MET A 1 10.69 -45.47 35.21
CA MET A 1 11.35 -44.78 34.07
C MET A 1 12.36 -45.66 33.29
N LYS A 2 12.21 -47.01 33.25
CA LYS A 2 13.05 -47.92 32.44
C LYS A 2 12.27 -48.73 31.40
N THR A 3 10.93 -48.63 31.40
CA THR A 3 10.04 -49.41 30.53
C THR A 3 9.54 -48.64 29.32
N THR A 4 9.47 -47.30 29.39
CA THR A 4 9.06 -46.44 28.26
C THR A 4 10.15 -46.25 27.20
N LEU A 5 11.43 -46.41 27.56
CA LEU A 5 12.54 -46.36 26.60
C LEU A 5 12.61 -47.61 25.70
N LYS A 6 12.07 -48.76 26.16
CA LYS A 6 12.03 -50.01 25.37
C LYS A 6 10.92 -50.04 24.32
N LEU A 7 9.90 -49.19 24.44
CA LEU A 7 8.82 -49.09 23.43
C LEU A 7 9.24 -48.24 22.21
N PHE A 8 10.16 -47.28 22.37
CA PHE A 8 10.63 -46.47 21.25
C PHE A 8 11.69 -47.18 20.38
N ALA A 9 12.40 -48.18 20.91
CA ALA A 9 13.39 -48.95 20.13
C ALA A 9 12.76 -49.96 19.16
N ILE A 10 11.49 -50.34 19.37
CA ILE A 10 10.78 -51.31 18.51
C ILE A 10 10.14 -50.61 17.30
N LEU A 11 9.87 -49.30 17.37
CA LEU A 11 9.27 -48.57 16.25
C LEU A 11 10.29 -48.11 15.19
N PHE A 12 11.60 -48.19 15.48
CA PHE A 12 12.66 -47.78 14.54
C PHE A 12 13.22 -48.93 13.68
N ALA A 13 12.75 -50.18 13.88
CA ALA A 13 13.25 -51.37 13.19
C ALA A 13 12.41 -51.81 11.97
N ILE A 14 11.47 -50.99 11.49
CA ILE A 14 10.66 -51.28 10.28
C ILE A 14 11.22 -50.53 9.04
N ILE A 15 12.46 -50.03 9.12
CA ILE A 15 13.09 -49.26 8.03
C ILE A 15 13.76 -50.14 6.95
N LEU A 16 13.83 -51.48 7.07
CA LEU A 16 14.73 -52.28 6.20
C LEU A 16 14.14 -53.54 5.53
N ILE A 17 12.89 -53.53 5.06
CA ILE A 17 12.43 -54.57 4.11
C ILE A 17 11.51 -53.95 3.07
N GLY A 18 12.01 -53.74 1.85
CA GLY A 18 11.16 -53.32 0.73
C GLY A 18 11.86 -52.78 -0.51
N CYS A 19 13.05 -53.24 -0.86
CA CYS A 19 13.55 -53.10 -2.24
C CYS A 19 13.23 -54.41 -2.98
N GLY A 20 12.19 -54.38 -3.81
CA GLY A 20 11.80 -55.47 -4.71
C GLY A 20 11.15 -54.83 -5.93
N GLY A 21 11.92 -54.70 -7.01
CA GLY A 21 11.52 -53.97 -8.21
C GLY A 21 10.45 -54.66 -9.04
N LYS A 22 9.77 -53.87 -9.89
CA LYS A 22 9.64 -54.07 -11.35
C LYS A 22 8.71 -52.98 -11.95
N GLU A 23 9.22 -52.36 -13.02
CA GLU A 23 8.56 -51.70 -14.17
C GLU A 23 7.51 -50.57 -14.01
N GLU A 24 7.87 -49.46 -14.67
CA GLU A 24 7.06 -48.59 -15.52
C GLU A 24 5.74 -48.02 -14.97
N LYS A 25 5.75 -46.70 -14.70
CA LYS A 25 4.98 -45.71 -15.49
C LYS A 25 5.24 -44.27 -15.03
N LYS A 26 5.63 -43.47 -16.03
CA LYS A 26 5.48 -42.01 -16.20
C LYS A 26 5.64 -41.11 -14.97
N LYS A 27 6.76 -40.36 -15.00
CA LYS A 27 6.91 -39.08 -14.30
C LYS A 27 5.79 -38.13 -14.75
N GLU A 28 4.79 -37.93 -13.92
CA GLU A 28 4.01 -36.69 -13.96
C GLU A 28 4.86 -35.63 -13.27
N GLY A 29 5.67 -34.95 -14.09
CA GLY A 29 6.13 -33.63 -13.72
C GLY A 29 4.89 -32.78 -13.59
N PHE A 30 4.61 -32.29 -12.37
CA PHE A 30 3.72 -31.17 -12.17
C PHE A 30 4.35 -29.97 -12.87
N SER A 31 4.13 -29.89 -14.19
CA SER A 31 4.40 -28.71 -14.99
C SER A 31 3.41 -27.68 -14.52
N TYR A 32 3.91 -26.59 -13.94
CA TYR A 32 3.16 -25.35 -13.93
C TYR A 32 2.76 -25.06 -15.36
N GLU A 33 1.48 -25.30 -15.68
CA GLU A 33 0.86 -24.74 -16.85
C GLU A 33 1.02 -23.24 -16.71
N LYS A 34 1.99 -22.71 -17.46
CA LYS A 34 2.07 -21.33 -17.88
C LYS A 34 0.76 -21.06 -18.61
N LYS A 35 -0.28 -20.74 -17.85
CA LYS A 35 -1.48 -20.11 -18.38
C LYS A 35 -0.95 -18.84 -19.01
N ALA A 36 -0.88 -18.85 -20.33
CA ALA A 36 -0.67 -17.68 -21.13
C ALA A 36 -1.70 -16.66 -20.63
N SER A 37 -1.25 -15.73 -19.80
CA SER A 37 -1.94 -14.48 -19.63
C SER A 37 -1.85 -13.87 -21.02
N THR A 38 -2.95 -14.00 -21.74
CA THR A 38 -3.25 -13.25 -22.95
C THR A 38 -2.73 -11.85 -22.72
N GLU A 39 -1.66 -11.55 -23.44
CA GLU A 39 -1.14 -10.23 -23.65
C GLU A 39 -2.27 -9.43 -24.30
N GLN A 40 -3.16 -8.89 -23.47
CA GLN A 40 -4.02 -7.80 -23.87
C GLN A 40 -3.18 -6.54 -23.80
N THR A 41 -2.36 -6.39 -24.84
CA THR A 41 -1.97 -5.10 -25.38
C THR A 41 -3.24 -4.32 -25.65
N LYS A 42 -3.71 -3.56 -24.65
CA LYS A 42 -4.55 -2.40 -24.86
C LYS A 42 -3.63 -1.18 -24.82
N THR A 43 -2.98 -0.91 -25.93
CA THR A 43 -2.58 0.45 -26.26
C THR A 43 -3.86 1.26 -26.47
N THR A 44 -4.22 2.03 -25.46
CA THR A 44 -4.93 3.30 -25.62
C THR A 44 -4.05 4.35 -24.96
N GLU A 45 -3.43 5.18 -25.80
CA GLU A 45 -2.98 6.56 -25.60
C GLU A 45 -2.74 7.03 -24.16
N SER A 46 -1.51 7.47 -23.90
CA SER A 46 -1.02 8.32 -22.79
C SER A 46 -2.08 8.96 -21.88
N ALA A 47 -2.72 8.17 -21.02
CA ALA A 47 -3.46 8.70 -19.89
C ALA A 47 -2.44 9.14 -18.83
N VAL A 48 -2.48 10.41 -18.44
CA VAL A 48 -1.66 10.94 -17.35
C VAL A 48 -1.88 10.06 -16.10
N PRO A 49 -0.82 9.55 -15.43
CA PRO A 49 -0.97 8.74 -14.22
C PRO A 49 -1.82 9.44 -13.17
N ALA A 50 -2.62 8.69 -12.39
CA ALA A 50 -3.54 9.27 -11.40
C ALA A 50 -2.79 10.20 -10.42
N SER A 51 -1.59 9.82 -9.98
CA SER A 51 -0.70 10.61 -9.12
C SER A 51 -0.23 11.94 -9.73
N LYS A 52 -0.36 12.09 -11.05
CA LYS A 52 0.05 13.28 -11.83
C LYS A 52 -1.13 14.08 -12.41
N GLN A 53 -2.34 13.52 -12.43
CA GLN A 53 -3.54 14.26 -12.81
C GLN A 53 -3.72 15.49 -11.91
N VAL A 54 -4.21 16.60 -12.45
CA VAL A 54 -4.52 17.81 -11.66
C VAL A 54 -6.03 17.87 -11.47
N ASP A 55 -6.47 17.84 -10.21
CA ASP A 55 -7.87 18.05 -9.85
C ASP A 55 -7.92 18.87 -8.55
N LEU A 56 -8.15 20.16 -8.71
CA LEU A 56 -8.28 21.12 -7.61
C LEU A 56 -9.74 21.37 -7.22
N SER A 57 -10.70 20.78 -7.96
CA SER A 57 -12.13 20.95 -7.70
C SER A 57 -12.67 19.88 -6.75
N ASN A 58 -12.08 18.69 -6.80
CA ASN A 58 -12.44 17.58 -5.94
C ASN A 58 -11.87 17.77 -4.53
N LYS A 59 -12.76 17.85 -3.54
CA LYS A 59 -12.43 17.95 -2.11
C LYS A 59 -12.37 16.61 -1.38
N GLY A 60 -12.71 15.52 -2.06
CA GLY A 60 -12.78 14.18 -1.49
C GLY A 60 -14.00 13.96 -0.60
N ILE A 61 -13.98 12.85 0.13
CA ILE A 61 -15.01 12.35 1.03
C ILE A 61 -14.45 12.34 2.45
N GLY A 62 -14.92 13.26 3.30
CA GLY A 62 -14.49 13.33 4.68
C GLY A 62 -14.98 14.58 5.42
N PRO A 63 -14.50 14.82 6.65
CA PRO A 63 -14.96 15.91 7.50
C PRO A 63 -14.55 17.29 6.99
N ILE A 64 -13.46 17.40 6.22
CA ILE A 64 -12.94 18.70 5.78
C ILE A 64 -13.69 19.17 4.54
N LYS A 65 -14.55 20.18 4.71
CA LYS A 65 -15.36 20.75 3.63
C LYS A 65 -14.79 22.03 3.03
N SER A 66 -13.99 22.75 3.80
CA SER A 66 -13.34 23.99 3.39
C SER A 66 -12.05 24.16 4.17
N LEU A 67 -11.00 24.61 3.51
CA LEU A 67 -9.76 24.98 4.19
C LEU A 67 -9.12 26.19 3.51
N THR A 68 -8.84 27.23 4.30
CA THR A 68 -8.07 28.39 3.86
C THR A 68 -6.61 28.20 4.28
N LEU A 69 -5.68 28.52 3.37
CA LEU A 69 -4.25 28.46 3.63
C LEU A 69 -3.67 29.87 3.55
N ASP A 70 -3.24 30.39 4.70
CA ASP A 70 -2.56 31.70 4.81
C ASP A 70 -1.06 31.57 4.52
N ALA A 71 -0.22 32.47 5.03
CA ALA A 71 1.24 32.28 4.97
C ALA A 71 1.65 30.94 5.61
N VAL A 72 2.80 30.40 5.19
CA VAL A 72 3.29 29.14 5.76
C VAL A 72 3.70 29.36 7.22
N ASP A 73 3.13 28.58 8.12
CA ASP A 73 3.50 28.52 9.52
C ASP A 73 4.64 27.50 9.71
N GLN A 74 5.83 27.99 10.05
CA GLN A 74 7.03 27.17 10.18
C GLN A 74 7.00 26.24 11.41
N GLU A 75 6.34 26.65 12.49
CA GLU A 75 6.23 25.83 13.70
C GLU A 75 5.28 24.66 13.45
N MET A 76 4.13 24.94 12.84
CA MET A 76 3.18 23.92 12.42
C MET A 76 3.79 22.97 11.38
N ALA A 77 4.55 23.50 10.41
CA ALA A 77 5.27 22.67 9.44
C ALA A 77 6.31 21.76 10.10
N ALA A 78 7.03 22.24 11.12
CA ALA A 78 7.98 21.43 11.86
C ALA A 78 7.29 20.29 12.63
N HIS A 79 6.17 20.58 13.31
CA HIS A 79 5.33 19.54 13.92
C HIS A 79 4.83 18.53 12.89
N GLY A 80 4.36 19.02 11.75
CA GLY A 80 3.91 18.18 10.63
C GLY A 80 4.99 17.25 10.08
N ALA A 81 6.24 17.72 10.02
CA ALA A 81 7.38 16.91 9.59
C ALA A 81 7.63 15.75 10.58
N ASP A 82 7.50 16.01 11.88
CA ASP A 82 7.64 14.99 12.93
C ASP A 82 6.50 13.95 12.89
N VAL A 83 5.26 14.40 12.68
CA VAL A 83 4.11 13.50 12.48
C VAL A 83 4.31 12.65 11.22
N PHE A 84 4.69 13.27 10.10
CA PHE A 84 4.97 12.57 8.84
C PHE A 84 6.06 11.51 9.02
N LYS A 85 7.14 11.85 9.74
CA LYS A 85 8.23 10.92 10.04
C LYS A 85 7.74 9.68 10.78
N LYS A 86 6.88 9.86 11.80
CA LYS A 86 6.36 8.77 12.64
C LYS A 86 5.32 7.92 11.92
N MET A 87 4.42 8.55 11.15
CA MET A 87 3.18 7.91 10.70
C MET A 87 3.14 7.60 9.20
N CYS A 88 3.93 8.30 8.38
CA CYS A 88 3.78 8.24 6.92
C CYS A 88 5.00 7.65 6.19
N THR A 89 6.19 7.74 6.77
CA THR A 89 7.43 7.30 6.11
C THR A 89 7.55 5.79 5.93
N ALA A 90 6.68 4.99 6.54
CA ALA A 90 6.57 3.58 6.19
C ALA A 90 6.23 3.38 4.70
N CYS A 91 5.42 4.28 4.12
CA CYS A 91 4.92 4.16 2.75
C CYS A 91 5.33 5.29 1.82
N HIS A 92 5.57 6.50 2.33
CA HIS A 92 5.82 7.69 1.53
C HIS A 92 7.28 8.17 1.62
N ARG A 93 7.79 8.72 0.52
CA ARG A 93 9.02 9.51 0.50
C ARG A 93 8.67 10.92 0.02
N PRO A 94 9.22 11.99 0.62
CA PRO A 94 8.88 13.36 0.24
C PRO A 94 9.05 13.63 -1.24
N ASP A 95 10.12 13.13 -1.85
CA ASP A 95 10.63 13.54 -3.16
C ASP A 95 10.48 12.48 -4.26
N LYS A 96 10.06 11.26 -3.93
CA LYS A 96 9.96 10.16 -4.91
C LYS A 96 8.83 9.18 -4.60
N LYS A 97 8.42 8.44 -5.63
CA LYS A 97 7.53 7.28 -5.50
C LYS A 97 8.20 6.22 -4.62
N PHE A 98 7.42 5.60 -3.73
CA PHE A 98 7.81 4.42 -2.98
C PHE A 98 6.65 3.40 -2.99
N ILE A 99 6.12 3.01 -1.83
CA ILE A 99 4.87 2.25 -1.73
C ILE A 99 3.70 3.16 -2.09
N GLY A 100 3.70 4.39 -1.59
CA GLY A 100 2.77 5.45 -1.95
C GLY A 100 3.38 6.54 -2.84
N PRO A 101 2.56 7.49 -3.33
CA PRO A 101 3.02 8.66 -4.08
C PRO A 101 3.87 9.60 -3.23
N SER A 102 4.69 10.42 -3.88
CA SER A 102 5.37 11.53 -3.20
C SER A 102 4.38 12.68 -2.90
N PRO A 103 4.44 13.30 -1.70
CA PRO A 103 3.62 14.46 -1.35
C PRO A 103 4.22 15.79 -1.82
N LYS A 104 5.44 15.82 -2.36
CA LYS A 104 6.04 17.05 -2.90
C LYS A 104 5.13 17.67 -3.96
N ASP A 105 4.96 18.99 -3.87
CA ASP A 105 4.10 19.80 -4.74
C ASP A 105 2.64 19.32 -4.80
N ILE A 106 2.14 18.59 -3.79
CA ILE A 106 0.80 17.96 -3.85
C ILE A 106 -0.32 18.97 -4.07
N LEU A 107 -0.17 20.18 -3.52
CA LEU A 107 -1.15 21.27 -3.67
C LEU A 107 -1.20 21.88 -5.07
N ASN A 108 -0.23 21.59 -5.95
CA ASN A 108 -0.32 21.97 -7.35
C ASN A 108 -1.28 21.04 -8.13
N ARG A 109 -1.69 19.92 -7.53
CA ARG A 109 -2.48 18.88 -8.21
C ARG A 109 -3.67 18.36 -7.41
N ARG A 110 -3.81 18.73 -6.14
CA ARG A 110 -4.94 18.36 -5.25
C ARG A 110 -5.41 19.56 -4.47
N ALA A 111 -6.73 19.64 -4.24
CA ALA A 111 -7.27 20.57 -3.26
C ALA A 111 -6.75 20.24 -1.85
N PRO A 112 -6.53 21.24 -0.98
CA PRO A 112 -6.04 21.00 0.37
C PRO A 112 -7.01 20.17 1.21
N GLU A 113 -8.33 20.33 1.00
CA GLU A 113 -9.35 19.49 1.65
C GLU A 113 -9.24 18.03 1.23
N TRP A 114 -8.93 17.76 -0.04
CA TRP A 114 -8.75 16.39 -0.53
C TRP A 114 -7.56 15.72 0.16
N VAL A 115 -6.44 16.44 0.30
CA VAL A 115 -5.26 15.92 1.00
C VAL A 115 -5.58 15.58 2.45
N MET A 116 -6.25 16.49 3.16
CA MET A 116 -6.69 16.26 4.53
C MET A 116 -7.65 15.07 4.65
N ASN A 117 -8.67 15.00 3.78
CA ASN A 117 -9.64 13.91 3.79
C ASN A 117 -8.99 12.56 3.43
N MET A 118 -7.96 12.54 2.57
CA MET A 118 -7.19 11.34 2.30
C MET A 118 -6.39 10.87 3.53
N ILE A 119 -5.85 11.80 4.32
CA ILE A 119 -5.12 11.48 5.56
C ILE A 119 -6.09 10.97 6.65
N LEU A 120 -7.24 11.62 6.81
CA LEU A 120 -8.19 11.36 7.90
C LEU A 120 -9.19 10.23 7.62
N ASN A 121 -9.49 9.96 6.34
CA ASN A 121 -10.55 9.03 5.93
C ASN A 121 -10.16 8.17 4.71
N PRO A 122 -8.95 7.54 4.68
CA PRO A 122 -8.46 6.85 3.48
C PRO A 122 -9.33 5.67 3.05
N ASP A 123 -9.99 4.98 4.00
CA ASP A 123 -10.80 3.79 3.72
C ASP A 123 -12.08 4.11 2.93
N GLU A 124 -12.78 5.19 3.30
CA GLU A 124 -13.97 5.61 2.55
C GLU A 124 -13.57 6.34 1.26
N MET A 125 -12.49 7.13 1.29
CA MET A 125 -11.91 7.77 0.12
C MET A 125 -11.66 6.74 -0.98
N VAL A 126 -10.93 5.66 -0.69
CA VAL A 126 -10.61 4.65 -1.72
C VAL A 126 -11.85 3.91 -2.24
N GLN A 127 -12.92 3.82 -1.45
CA GLN A 127 -14.17 3.21 -1.87
C GLN A 127 -15.01 4.10 -2.78
N LYS A 128 -15.04 5.41 -2.52
CA LYS A 128 -16.03 6.34 -3.12
C LYS A 128 -15.42 7.43 -3.99
N ASP A 129 -14.21 7.89 -3.70
CA ASP A 129 -13.52 8.92 -4.48
C ASP A 129 -12.84 8.30 -5.71
N PRO A 130 -13.18 8.73 -6.94
CA PRO A 130 -12.62 8.14 -8.17
C PRO A 130 -11.10 8.26 -8.26
N LEU A 131 -10.53 9.36 -7.75
CA LEU A 131 -9.10 9.62 -7.80
C LEU A 131 -8.34 8.75 -6.79
N ALA A 132 -8.84 8.62 -5.56
CA ALA A 132 -8.30 7.70 -4.56
C ALA A 132 -8.34 6.24 -5.05
N LYS A 133 -9.43 5.83 -5.71
CA LYS A 133 -9.54 4.50 -6.33
C LYS A 133 -8.52 4.30 -7.46
N ALA A 134 -8.31 5.31 -8.30
CA ALA A 134 -7.32 5.26 -9.36
C ALA A 134 -5.88 5.20 -8.80
N LEU A 135 -5.60 5.92 -7.71
CA LEU A 135 -4.33 5.83 -6.99
C LEU A 135 -4.12 4.42 -6.43
N LEU A 136 -5.13 3.80 -5.82
CA LEU A 136 -5.01 2.42 -5.35
C LEU A 136 -4.53 1.48 -6.47
N ILE A 137 -5.11 1.61 -7.67
CA ILE A 137 -4.72 0.82 -8.84
C ILE A 137 -3.28 1.13 -9.27
N GLU A 138 -2.90 2.42 -9.37
CA GLU A 138 -1.55 2.84 -9.77
C GLU A 138 -0.45 2.37 -8.79
N PHE A 139 -0.80 2.23 -7.51
CA PHE A 139 0.10 1.80 -6.44
C PHE A 139 -0.11 0.33 -6.06
N ASN A 140 -0.41 -0.52 -7.05
CA ASN A 140 -0.45 -1.98 -6.95
C ASN A 140 -1.41 -2.53 -5.90
N GLY A 141 -2.53 -1.84 -5.66
CA GLY A 141 -3.52 -2.25 -4.68
C GLY A 141 -3.08 -2.06 -3.23
N SER A 142 -2.00 -1.31 -2.96
CA SER A 142 -1.59 -1.00 -1.59
C SER A 142 -2.48 0.11 -1.01
N PRO A 143 -3.38 -0.18 -0.05
CA PRO A 143 -4.23 0.85 0.54
C PRO A 143 -3.39 1.77 1.44
N MET A 144 -3.79 3.03 1.54
CA MET A 144 -3.30 3.93 2.58
C MET A 144 -4.00 3.56 3.89
N ALA A 145 -3.25 3.11 4.89
CA ALA A 145 -3.82 2.75 6.18
C ALA A 145 -4.24 4.01 6.97
N ASN A 146 -5.41 3.97 7.59
CA ASN A 146 -5.85 5.02 8.50
C ASN A 146 -4.95 5.05 9.75
N GLN A 147 -4.22 6.15 9.92
CA GLN A 147 -3.33 6.37 11.07
C GLN A 147 -4.07 6.91 12.30
N ASN A 148 -5.39 7.14 12.20
CA ASN A 148 -6.24 7.71 13.24
C ASN A 148 -5.69 9.03 13.79
N LEU A 149 -5.17 9.88 12.89
CA LEU A 149 -4.71 11.22 13.26
C LEU A 149 -5.87 12.11 13.69
N SER A 150 -5.59 13.03 14.61
CA SER A 150 -6.47 14.16 14.83
C SER A 150 -6.48 15.08 13.61
N GLU A 151 -7.51 15.92 13.50
CA GLU A 151 -7.56 16.95 12.45
C GLU A 151 -6.37 17.92 12.55
N GLU A 152 -5.95 18.26 13.77
CA GLU A 152 -4.80 19.13 14.02
C GLU A 152 -3.48 18.52 13.52
N ASP A 153 -3.24 17.24 13.78
CA ASP A 153 -2.04 16.55 13.29
C ASP A 153 -2.06 16.38 11.77
N ALA A 154 -3.22 16.07 11.19
CA ALA A 154 -3.38 16.05 9.74
C ALA A 154 -3.13 17.43 9.12
N ARG A 155 -3.61 18.50 9.77
CA ARG A 155 -3.39 19.88 9.33
C ARG A 155 -1.92 20.26 9.39
N ALA A 156 -1.20 19.81 10.42
CA ALA A 156 0.24 20.01 10.52
C ALA A 156 1.00 19.26 9.41
N VAL A 157 0.63 18.00 9.12
CA VAL A 157 1.21 17.24 7.99
C VAL A 157 0.97 17.94 6.66
N LEU A 158 -0.22 18.49 6.44
CA LEU A 158 -0.50 19.32 5.26
C LEU A 158 0.40 20.56 5.21
N GLU A 159 0.61 21.24 6.35
CA GLU A 159 1.50 22.40 6.42
C GLU A 159 2.93 22.04 6.06
N TYR A 160 3.43 20.90 6.54
CA TYR A 160 4.71 20.36 6.13
C TYR A 160 4.80 20.15 4.62
N PHE A 161 3.76 19.61 3.98
CA PHE A 161 3.76 19.44 2.52
C PHE A 161 3.89 20.75 1.73
N ARG A 162 3.50 21.90 2.31
CA ARG A 162 3.68 23.23 1.70
C ARG A 162 5.15 23.67 1.68
N THR A 163 6.01 22.99 2.41
CA THR A 163 7.46 23.26 2.48
C THR A 163 8.30 22.36 1.57
N LEU A 164 7.67 21.39 0.88
CA LEU A 164 8.34 20.34 0.09
C LEU A 164 8.57 20.72 -1.38
#